data_AF-A0A3P6WIS5-F1
#
_entry.id   AF-A0A3P6WIS5-F1
#
_cell.length_a   1.000
_cell.length_b   1.000
_cell.length_c   1.000
_cell.angle_alpha   90.00
_cell.angle_beta   90.00
_cell.angle_gamma   90.00
#
_symmetry.space_group_name_H-M   'P 1'
#
loop_
_entity.id
_entity.type
_entity.pdbx_description
1 polymer ?
#
loop_
_entity_poly.entity_id
_entity_poly.type
_entity_poly.pdbx_seq_one_letter_code
_entity_poly.pdbx_strand_id
1 'polypeptide(L)'
;MSHFVGAALYPVKSDVNGNIVVKMLARENEANIAKKDSSGSVGLLWLSRGVELIIESLAELVRNPDEKMSNLVKIAYEKTLRPYHNRVMSLIFSVSLSCLTCVHFLTFLKYLYF
;
A
#
# COMPACT_ATOMS: atom_id res chain seq x y z
N MET A 1 -1.52 16.75 9.95
CA MET A 1 -1.63 15.38 9.38
C MET A 1 -0.33 14.57 9.40
N SER A 2 0.84 15.16 9.70
CA SER A 2 2.14 14.45 9.80
C SER A 2 2.36 13.66 11.10
N HIS A 3 1.60 13.93 12.17
CA HIS A 3 1.81 13.30 13.48
C HIS A 3 1.20 11.89 13.62
N PHE A 4 0.12 11.56 12.90
CA PHE A 4 -0.58 10.28 13.07
C PHE A 4 0.13 9.11 12.36
N VAL A 5 0.70 9.38 11.18
CA VAL A 5 1.42 8.37 10.37
C VAL A 5 2.76 7.98 11.02
N GLY A 6 3.37 8.89 11.77
CA GLY A 6 4.72 8.71 12.32
C GLY A 6 4.84 7.68 13.46
N ALA A 7 3.82 7.53 14.29
CA ALA A 7 3.85 6.62 15.44
C ALA A 7 3.48 5.18 15.06
N ALA A 8 2.41 5.01 14.27
CA ALA A 8 1.92 3.68 13.88
C ALA A 8 2.89 2.93 12.95
N LEU A 9 3.66 3.65 12.13
CA LEU A 9 4.65 3.08 11.22
C LEU A 9 6.09 3.14 11.77
N TYR A 10 6.29 3.50 13.04
CA TYR A 10 7.63 3.63 13.62
C TYR A 10 8.46 2.33 13.50
N PRO A 11 7.93 1.12 13.79
CA PRO A 11 8.69 -0.12 13.60
C PRO A 11 9.09 -0.36 12.15
N VAL A 12 8.18 -0.08 11.21
CA VAL A 12 8.43 -0.21 9.77
C VAL A 12 9.47 0.81 9.32
N LYS A 13 9.39 2.05 9.80
CA LYS A 13 10.35 3.11 9.48
C LYS A 13 11.74 2.78 10.03
N SER A 14 11.83 2.22 11.24
CA SER A 14 13.09 1.78 11.83
C SER A 14 13.71 0.61 11.05
N ASP A 15 12.90 -0.30 10.52
CA ASP A 15 13.37 -1.46 9.75
C ASP A 15 13.81 -1.07 8.33
N VAL A 16 13.01 -0.23 7.64
CA VAL A 16 13.33 0.27 6.28
C VAL A 16 14.54 1.20 6.28
N ASN A 17 14.72 2.01 7.32
CA ASN A 17 15.95 2.81 7.50
C ASN A 17 17.12 1.98 8.06
N GLY A 18 16.91 0.70 8.35
CA GLY A 18 17.95 -0.20 8.80
C GLY A 18 19.02 -0.41 7.72
N ASN A 19 20.26 -0.66 8.15
CA ASN A 19 21.40 -0.91 7.27
C ASN A 19 21.19 -2.05 6.26
N ILE A 20 20.24 -2.95 6.50
CA ILE A 20 20.01 -4.15 5.69
C ILE A 20 19.37 -3.80 4.34
N VAL A 21 18.34 -2.94 4.31
CA VAL A 21 17.69 -2.53 3.06
C VAL A 21 18.66 -1.73 2.18
N VAL A 22 19.39 -0.79 2.78
CA VAL A 22 20.41 0.00 2.07
C VAL A 22 21.50 -0.91 1.48
N LYS A 23 21.98 -1.90 2.25
CA LYS A 23 22.97 -2.89 1.76
C LYS A 23 22.41 -3.78 0.66
N MET A 24 21.14 -4.16 0.73
CA MET A 24 20.48 -4.94 -0.33
C MET A 24 20.43 -4.15 -1.64
N LEU A 25 19.94 -2.90 -1.58
CA LEU A 25 19.84 -2.03 -2.76
C LEU A 25 21.21 -1.77 -3.40
N ALA A 26 22.23 -1.49 -2.57
CA ALA A 26 23.60 -1.30 -3.06
C ALA A 26 24.13 -2.55 -3.79
N ARG A 27 23.98 -3.73 -3.19
CA ARG A 27 24.41 -5.00 -3.81
C ARG A 27 23.69 -5.30 -5.12
N GLU A 28 22.39 -5.08 -5.17
CA GLU A 28 21.62 -5.32 -6.40
C GLU A 28 21.97 -4.33 -7.51
N ASN A 29 22.33 -3.09 -7.16
CA ASN A 29 22.81 -2.09 -8.10
C ASN A 29 24.21 -2.44 -8.63
N GLU A 30 25.14 -2.81 -7.76
CA GLU A 30 26.49 -3.29 -8.14
C GLU A 30 26.44 -4.52 -9.06
N ALA A 31 25.52 -5.45 -8.78
CA ALA A 31 25.29 -6.63 -9.61
C ALA A 31 24.45 -6.37 -10.86
N ASN A 32 24.00 -5.13 -11.12
CA ASN A 32 23.13 -4.74 -12.24
C ASN A 32 21.80 -5.54 -12.33
N ILE A 33 21.29 -6.02 -11.19
CA ILE A 33 20.03 -6.78 -11.11
C ILE A 33 18.89 -5.99 -10.45
N ALA A 34 19.12 -4.77 -9.98
CA ALA A 34 18.13 -3.94 -9.29
C ALA A 34 16.85 -3.64 -10.11
N LYS A 35 16.88 -3.83 -11.44
CA LYS A 35 15.71 -3.66 -12.32
C LYS A 35 15.05 -4.98 -12.72
N LYS A 36 15.58 -6.12 -12.28
CA LYS A 36 14.97 -7.43 -12.53
C LYS A 36 13.67 -7.52 -11.74
N ASP A 37 12.61 -8.03 -12.35
CA ASP A 37 11.28 -8.13 -11.69
C ASP A 37 11.33 -8.91 -10.37
N SER A 38 12.24 -9.89 -10.27
CA SER A 38 12.45 -10.70 -9.07
C SER A 38 13.41 -10.07 -8.04
N SER A 39 13.85 -8.82 -8.24
CA SER A 39 14.79 -8.15 -7.34
C SER A 39 14.09 -7.59 -6.11
N GLY A 40 14.82 -7.51 -5.00
CA GLY A 40 14.37 -6.84 -3.78
C GLY A 40 14.11 -5.35 -4.01
N SER A 41 14.85 -4.69 -4.91
CA SER A 41 14.66 -3.30 -5.32
C SER A 41 13.29 -3.07 -5.96
N VAL A 42 12.90 -3.92 -6.91
CA VAL A 42 11.56 -3.86 -7.53
C VAL A 42 10.47 -4.23 -6.51
N GLY A 43 10.72 -5.23 -5.67
CA GLY A 43 9.80 -5.59 -4.57
C GLY A 43 9.55 -4.42 -3.61
N LEU A 44 10.61 -3.75 -3.16
CA LEU A 44 10.54 -2.59 -2.27
C LEU A 44 9.81 -1.41 -2.93
N LEU A 45 10.05 -1.19 -4.22
CA LEU A 45 9.35 -0.17 -4.99
C LEU A 45 7.83 -0.42 -5.02
N TRP A 46 7.40 -1.66 -5.28
CA TRP A 46 5.97 -2.02 -5.25
C TRP A 46 5.39 -1.95 -3.85
N LEU A 47 6.15 -2.34 -2.82
CA LEU A 47 5.74 -2.22 -1.42
C LEU A 47 5.49 -0.75 -1.04
N SER A 48 6.39 0.17 -1.41
CA SER A 48 6.23 1.61 -1.12
C SER A 48 4.93 2.16 -1.70
N ARG A 49 4.61 1.82 -2.94
CA ARG A 49 3.35 2.23 -3.60
C ARG A 49 2.12 1.64 -2.92
N GLY A 50 2.20 0.40 -2.44
CA GLY A 50 1.14 -0.22 -1.65
C GLY A 50 0.90 0.49 -0.31
N VAL A 51 1.97 0.92 0.36
CA VAL A 51 1.88 1.70 1.60
C VAL A 51 1.27 3.08 1.34
N GLU A 52 1.65 3.76 0.26
CA GLU A 52 1.03 5.02 -0.17
C GLU A 52 -0.49 4.89 -0.37
N LEU A 53 -0.93 3.81 -1.02
CA LEU A 53 -2.35 3.51 -1.19
C LEU A 53 -3.07 3.36 0.17
N ILE A 54 -2.47 2.66 1.13
CA ILE A 54 -3.07 2.47 2.47
C ILE A 54 -3.16 3.82 3.20
N ILE A 55 -2.08 4.61 3.18
CA ILE A 55 -2.04 5.93 3.83
C ILE A 55 -3.10 6.86 3.23
N GLU A 56 -3.19 6.96 1.91
CA GLU A 56 -4.18 7.82 1.26
C GLU A 56 -5.61 7.30 1.52
N SER A 57 -5.83 5.98 1.54
CA SER A 57 -7.14 5.41 1.90
C SER A 57 -7.57 5.79 3.31
N LEU A 58 -6.66 5.73 4.28
CA LEU A 58 -6.93 6.18 5.66
C LEU A 58 -7.12 7.70 5.73
N ALA A 59 -6.38 8.47 4.95
CA ALA A 59 -6.55 9.92 4.87
C ALA A 59 -7.91 10.31 4.27
N GLU A 60 -8.40 9.57 3.27
CA GLU A 60 -9.73 9.73 2.70
C GLU A 60 -10.82 9.38 3.73
N LEU A 61 -10.63 8.30 4.50
CA LEU A 61 -11.54 7.90 5.58
C LEU A 61 -11.67 8.97 6.66
N VAL A 62 -10.56 9.56 7.10
CA VAL A 62 -10.58 10.64 8.09
C VAL A 62 -11.28 11.88 7.54
N ARG A 63 -11.16 12.16 6.24
CA ARG A 63 -11.82 13.29 5.59
C ARG A 63 -13.32 13.08 5.35
N ASN A 64 -13.73 11.84 5.06
CA ASN A 64 -15.10 11.50 4.68
C ASN A 64 -15.55 10.23 5.45
N PRO A 65 -15.77 10.31 6.77
CA PRO A 65 -16.02 9.13 7.62
C PRO A 65 -17.32 8.38 7.30
N ASP A 66 -18.30 9.07 6.72
CA ASP A 66 -19.61 8.48 6.37
C ASP A 66 -19.64 7.86 4.97
N GLU A 67 -18.58 8.04 4.17
CA GLU A 67 -18.50 7.49 2.82
C GLU A 67 -18.11 6.01 2.84
N LYS A 68 -18.58 5.26 1.85
CA LYS A 68 -18.29 3.83 1.75
C LYS A 68 -16.78 3.62 1.55
N MET A 69 -16.18 2.76 2.38
CA MET A 69 -14.75 2.39 2.30
C MET A 69 -14.30 2.03 0.86
N SER A 70 -15.15 1.34 0.09
CA SER A 70 -14.84 1.00 -1.30
C SER A 70 -14.63 2.22 -2.19
N ASN A 71 -15.39 3.29 -1.98
CA ASN A 71 -15.28 4.53 -2.74
C ASN A 71 -14.02 5.28 -2.33
N LEU A 72 -13.72 5.32 -1.03
CA LEU A 72 -12.51 5.96 -0.50
C LEU A 72 -11.23 5.28 -1.00
N VAL A 73 -11.17 3.95 -0.94
CA VAL A 73 -10.04 3.18 -1.48
C VAL A 73 -9.93 3.34 -2.98
N LYS A 74 -11.04 3.47 -3.71
CA LYS A 74 -11.02 3.75 -5.15
C LYS A 74 -10.41 5.12 -5.44
N ILE A 75 -10.78 6.16 -4.69
CA ILE A 75 -10.19 7.50 -4.81
C ILE A 75 -8.69 7.45 -4.52
N ALA A 76 -8.28 6.78 -3.43
CA ALA A 76 -6.89 6.60 -3.08
C ALA A 76 -6.10 5.83 -4.16
N TYR A 77 -6.71 4.81 -4.76
CA TYR A 77 -6.12 4.01 -5.84
C TYR A 77 -5.82 4.84 -7.09
N GLU A 78 -6.78 5.66 -7.54
CA GLU A 78 -6.59 6.54 -8.69
C GLU A 78 -5.45 7.55 -8.46
N LYS A 79 -5.23 7.99 -7.21
CA LYS A 79 -4.17 8.94 -6.84
C LYS A 79 -2.78 8.33 -6.73
N THR A 80 -2.68 7.04 -6.39
CA THR A 80 -1.42 6.42 -5.93
C THR A 80 -0.94 5.30 -6.85
N LEU A 81 -1.59 4.14 -6.81
CA LEU A 81 -1.12 2.91 -7.42
C LEU A 81 -1.53 2.76 -8.90
N ARG A 82 -2.68 3.36 -9.28
CA ARG A 82 -3.24 3.25 -10.65
C ARG A 82 -2.25 3.57 -11.78
N PRO A 83 -1.42 4.64 -11.71
CA PRO A 83 -0.49 4.97 -12.78
C PRO A 83 0.53 3.86 -13.09
N TYR A 84 0.81 2.98 -12.12
CA TYR A 84 1.77 1.90 -12.24
C TYR A 84 1.13 0.58 -12.69
N HIS A 85 -0.19 0.46 -12.64
CA HIS A 85 -0.90 -0.73 -13.10
C HIS A 85 -1.25 -0.64 -14.58
N ASN A 86 -0.92 -1.71 -15.31
CA ASN A 86 -1.46 -1.89 -16.66
C ASN A 86 -3.00 -2.08 -16.63
N ARG A 87 -3.64 -2.06 -17.80
CA ARG A 87 -5.10 -2.16 -17.91
C ARG A 87 -5.67 -3.42 -17.26
N VAL A 88 -4.99 -4.55 -17.39
CA VAL A 88 -5.40 -5.85 -16.82
C VAL A 88 -5.35 -5.80 -15.29
N MET A 89 -4.24 -5.36 -14.71
CA MET A 89 -4.09 -5.24 -13.26
C MET A 89 -5.07 -4.25 -12.65
N SER A 90 -5.41 -3.20 -13.39
CA SER A 90 -6.38 -2.21 -12.92
C SER A 90 -7.81 -2.72 -12.94
N LEU A 91 -8.16 -3.56 -13.91
CA LEU A 91 -9.44 -4.25 -13.94
C LEU A 91 -9.55 -5.22 -12.78
N ILE A 92 -8.53 -6.06 -12.57
CA ILE A 92 -8.46 -7.00 -11.45
C ILE A 92 -8.63 -6.25 -10.13
N PHE A 93 -7.88 -5.17 -9.91
CA PHE A 93 -8.00 -4.37 -8.69
C PHE A 93 -9.42 -3.82 -8.47
N SER A 94 -10.04 -3.26 -9.51
CA SER A 94 -11.39 -2.69 -9.42
C SER A 94 -12.46 -3.74 -9.10
N VAL A 95 -12.34 -4.93 -9.69
CA VAL A 95 -13.22 -6.08 -9.41
C VAL A 95 -13.00 -6.58 -7.98
N SER A 96 -11.75 -6.78 -7.59
CA SER A 96 -11.38 -7.19 -6.24
C SER A 96 -11.90 -6.22 -5.18
N LEU A 97 -11.75 -4.91 -5.40
CA LEU A 97 -12.26 -3.90 -4.48
C LEU A 97 -13.78 -3.97 -4.33
N SER A 98 -14.50 -4.13 -5.45
CA SER A 98 -15.97 -4.26 -5.45
C SER A 98 -16.44 -5.53 -4.75
N CYS A 99 -15.72 -6.64 -4.91
CA CYS A 99 -16.06 -7.94 -4.32
C CYS A 99 -15.68 -8.03 -2.83
N LEU A 100 -14.45 -7.68 -2.48
CA LEU A 100 -13.90 -7.81 -1.11
C LEU A 100 -14.58 -6.85 -0.12
N THR A 101 -14.93 -5.64 -0.56
CA THR A 101 -15.67 -4.68 0.28
C THR A 101 -17.15 -5.04 0.43
N CYS A 102 -17.68 -5.89 -0.44
CA CYS A 102 -19.03 -6.45 -0.31
C CYS A 102 -19.07 -7.60 0.73
N VAL A 103 -17.96 -8.31 0.93
CA VAL A 103 -17.96 -9.57 1.71
C VAL A 103 -17.29 -9.47 3.09
N HIS A 104 -16.42 -8.48 3.38
CA HIS A 104 -15.54 -8.62 4.56
C HIS A 104 -15.31 -7.40 5.46
N PHE A 105 -15.78 -6.19 5.14
CA PHE A 105 -15.52 -5.06 6.06
C PHE A 105 -16.26 -5.22 7.41
N LEU A 106 -17.51 -5.73 7.37
CA LEU A 106 -18.27 -6.08 8.59
C LEU A 106 -17.68 -7.30 9.31
N THR A 107 -17.12 -8.27 8.57
CA THR A 107 -16.54 -9.48 9.13
C THR A 107 -15.23 -9.19 9.87
N PHE A 108 -14.36 -8.34 9.33
CA PHE A 108 -13.10 -7.93 9.96
C PHE A 108 -13.31 -7.15 11.28
N LEU A 109 -14.28 -6.23 11.31
CA LEU A 109 -14.63 -5.49 12.55
C LEU A 109 -15.27 -6.40 13.61
N LYS A 110 -15.97 -7.46 13.19
CA LYS A 110 -16.54 -8.45 14.11
C LYS A 110 -15.49 -9.34 14.79
N TYR A 111 -14.32 -9.55 14.15
CA TYR A 111 -13.19 -10.28 14.71
C TYR A 111 -12.20 -9.42 15.52
N LEU A 112 -12.32 -8.09 15.47
CA LEU A 112 -11.49 -7.18 16.27
C LEU A 112 -12.16 -6.74 17.59
N TYR A 113 -13.46 -7.00 17.74
CA TYR A 113 -14.28 -6.63 18.91
C TYR A 113 -14.97 -7.83 19.59
N PHE A 114 -14.47 -9.06 19.40
CA PHE A 114 -14.73 -10.22 20.25
C PHE A 114 -13.49 -11.12 20.29
#